data_AF-H1V8A3-F1
#
_entry.id   AF-H1V8A3-F1
#
_cell.length_a   1.000
_cell.length_b   1.000
_cell.length_c   1.000
_cell.angle_alpha   90.00
_cell.angle_beta   90.00
_cell.angle_gamma   90.00
#
_symmetry.space_group_name_H-M   'P 1'
#
loop_
_entity.id
_entity.type
_entity.pdbx_description
1 polymer ?
#
loop_
_entity_poly.entity_id
_entity_poly.type
_entity_poly.pdbx_seq_one_letter_code
_entity_poly.pdbx_strand_id
1 'polypeptide(L)'
;MLVIRGIAGLLVVVGVLLILFLVIFIVLLVFLALLLVALLLLLILLVALMHTSMVNLDRHIENTHGPFALWVKMPCEKLLKFNPHNNRRHSMGCSNALCRSYEGLGETFFVPEGYERELVQAIVDTKGSMSPQDAIWNWVFVNLDIQFLDN
;
A
#
# COMPACT_ATOMS: atom_id res chain seq x y z
N MET A 1 41.52 71.85 11.68
CA MET A 1 41.67 70.60 12.46
C MET A 1 40.34 69.96 12.88
N LEU A 2 39.35 70.75 13.33
CA LEU A 2 38.01 70.27 13.74
C LEU A 2 37.21 69.58 12.61
N VAL A 3 37.22 70.14 11.40
CA VAL A 3 36.50 69.60 10.22
C VAL A 3 37.02 68.21 9.82
N ILE A 4 38.33 68.00 9.83
CA ILE A 4 38.98 66.73 9.47
C ILE A 4 38.63 65.63 10.51
N ARG A 5 38.58 66.00 11.81
CA ARG A 5 38.16 65.08 12.88
C ARG A 5 36.68 64.71 12.77
N GLY A 6 35.82 65.63 12.33
CA GLY A 6 34.39 65.36 12.07
C GLY A 6 34.17 64.38 10.92
N ILE A 7 34.92 64.53 9.81
CA ILE A 7 34.86 63.62 8.66
C ILE A 7 35.35 62.22 9.03
N ALA A 8 36.45 62.12 9.80
CA ALA A 8 36.95 60.83 10.27
C ALA A 8 35.92 60.12 11.18
N GLY A 9 35.26 60.84 12.09
CA GLY A 9 34.20 60.29 12.92
C GLY A 9 32.99 59.78 12.12
N LEU A 10 32.56 60.54 11.10
CA LEU A 10 31.47 60.14 10.21
C LEU A 10 31.80 58.86 9.43
N LEU A 11 33.03 58.74 8.90
CA LEU A 11 33.47 57.54 8.18
C LEU A 11 33.48 56.29 9.07
N VAL A 12 33.88 56.41 10.33
CA VAL A 12 33.83 55.31 11.29
C VAL A 12 32.40 54.87 11.56
N VAL A 13 31.47 55.81 11.78
CA VAL A 13 30.05 55.50 12.02
C VAL A 13 29.42 54.81 10.81
N VAL A 14 29.67 55.33 9.59
CA VAL A 14 29.16 54.71 8.35
C VAL A 14 29.76 53.31 8.17
N GLY A 15 31.05 53.12 8.43
CA GLY A 15 31.70 51.81 8.37
C GLY A 15 31.08 50.79 9.31
N VAL A 16 30.81 51.18 10.56
CA VAL A 16 30.14 50.31 11.54
C VAL A 16 28.72 49.95 11.10
N LEU A 17 27.95 50.90 10.58
CA LEU A 17 26.59 50.66 10.09
C LEU A 17 26.57 49.70 8.91
N LEU A 18 27.53 49.81 7.97
CA LEU A 18 27.64 48.90 6.83
C LEU A 18 27.99 47.48 7.27
N ILE A 19 28.90 47.33 8.25
CA ILE A 19 29.24 46.01 8.81
C ILE A 19 28.01 45.40 9.49
N LEU A 20 27.28 46.18 10.31
CA LEU A 20 26.06 45.71 10.97
C LEU A 20 25.01 45.26 9.95
N PHE A 21 24.79 46.05 8.90
CA PHE A 21 23.88 45.70 7.81
C PHE A 21 24.28 44.40 7.12
N LEU A 22 25.57 44.24 6.80
CA LEU A 22 26.09 43.04 6.16
C LEU A 22 25.88 41.80 7.05
N VAL A 23 26.14 41.91 8.35
CA VAL A 23 25.92 40.82 9.31
C VAL A 23 24.44 40.43 9.35
N ILE A 24 23.53 41.40 9.47
CA ILE A 24 22.08 41.14 9.47
C ILE A 24 21.65 40.47 8.17
N PHE A 25 22.15 40.97 7.03
CA PHE A 25 21.83 40.41 5.73
C PHE A 25 22.30 38.96 5.59
N ILE A 26 23.53 38.64 6.03
CA ILE A 26 24.04 37.26 6.04
C ILE A 26 23.18 36.37 6.94
N VAL A 27 22.83 36.83 8.15
CA VAL A 27 21.98 36.07 9.07
C VAL A 27 20.63 35.78 8.41
N LEU A 28 20.01 36.77 7.76
CA LEU A 28 18.74 36.58 7.04
C LEU A 28 18.86 35.55 5.90
N LEU A 29 19.97 35.58 5.13
CA LEU A 29 20.22 34.59 4.08
C LEU A 29 20.38 33.18 4.64
N VAL A 30 21.08 33.03 5.76
CA VAL A 30 21.23 31.74 6.44
C VAL A 30 19.87 31.22 6.92
N PHE A 31 19.06 32.08 7.55
CA PHE A 31 17.70 31.71 7.97
C PHE A 31 16.82 31.30 6.78
N LEU A 32 16.88 32.05 5.67
CA LEU A 32 16.15 31.71 4.45
C LEU A 32 16.58 30.36 3.88
N ALA A 33 17.89 30.10 3.82
CA ALA A 33 18.42 28.82 3.35
C ALA A 33 17.95 27.66 4.24
N LEU A 34 18.01 27.81 5.56
CA LEU A 34 17.52 26.79 6.50
C LEU A 34 16.02 26.54 6.36
N LEU A 35 15.22 27.60 6.18
CA LEU A 35 13.79 27.48 5.93
C LEU A 35 13.50 26.71 4.64
N LEU A 36 14.21 27.01 3.56
CA LEU A 36 14.05 26.30 2.29
C LEU A 36 14.43 24.82 2.39
N VAL A 37 15.51 24.50 3.11
CA VAL A 37 15.90 23.10 3.38
C VAL A 37 14.82 22.37 4.19
N ALA A 38 14.29 23.00 5.24
CA ALA A 38 13.22 22.42 6.05
C ALA A 38 11.95 22.15 5.22
N LEU A 39 11.56 23.10 4.36
CA LEU A 39 10.42 22.94 3.45
C LEU A 39 10.63 21.80 2.44
N LEU A 40 11.85 21.68 1.89
CA LEU A 40 12.19 20.60 0.97
C LEU A 40 12.10 19.22 1.65
N LEU A 41 12.62 19.10 2.88
CA LEU A 41 12.54 17.86 3.65
C LEU A 41 11.08 17.48 3.98
N LEU A 42 10.25 18.46 4.36
CA LEU A 42 8.83 18.24 4.59
C LEU A 42 8.13 17.74 3.33
N LEU A 43 8.43 18.33 2.17
CA LEU A 43 7.84 17.92 0.89
C LEU A 43 8.22 16.47 0.53
N ILE A 44 9.49 16.10 0.70
CA ILE A 44 9.96 14.72 0.48
C ILE A 44 9.22 13.74 1.41
N LEU A 45 9.07 14.08 2.69
CA LEU A 45 8.35 13.26 3.65
C LEU A 45 6.88 13.06 3.26
N LEU A 46 6.20 14.13 2.84
CA LEU A 46 4.81 14.07 2.39
C LEU A 46 4.63 13.19 1.15
N VAL A 47 5.54 13.31 0.17
CA VAL A 47 5.52 12.47 -1.03
C VAL A 47 5.74 10.99 -0.67
N ALA A 48 6.71 10.70 0.21
CA ALA A 48 6.96 9.34 0.67
C ALA A 48 5.72 8.77 1.39
N LEU A 49 5.10 9.55 2.27
CA LEU A 49 3.89 9.13 3.00
C LEU A 49 2.74 8.84 2.03
N MET A 50 2.49 9.74 1.07
CA MET A 50 1.45 9.57 0.05
C MET A 50 1.72 8.31 -0.80
N HIS A 51 2.95 8.08 -1.21
CA HIS A 51 3.29 6.87 -1.97
C HIS A 51 3.01 5.60 -1.15
N THR A 52 3.41 5.57 0.13
CA THR A 52 3.13 4.41 0.99
C THR A 52 1.64 4.21 1.25
N SER A 53 0.85 5.28 1.41
CA SER A 53 -0.59 5.17 1.63
C SER A 53 -1.32 4.70 0.38
N MET A 54 -0.93 5.17 -0.81
CA MET A 54 -1.47 4.70 -2.09
C MET A 54 -1.14 3.22 -2.33
N VAL A 55 0.11 2.80 -2.14
CA VAL A 55 0.49 1.38 -2.26
C VAL A 55 -0.27 0.50 -1.25
N ASN A 56 -0.50 1.00 -0.03
CA ASN A 56 -1.30 0.29 0.96
C ASN A 56 -2.78 0.21 0.56
N LEU A 57 -3.32 1.25 -0.05
CA LEU A 57 -4.69 1.30 -0.56
C LEU A 57 -4.85 0.34 -1.74
N ASP A 58 -3.95 0.35 -2.72
CA ASP A 58 -3.97 -0.57 -3.86
C ASP A 58 -3.92 -2.02 -3.38
N ARG A 59 -3.02 -2.31 -2.43
CA ARG A 59 -2.96 -3.62 -1.78
C ARG A 59 -4.25 -3.97 -1.04
N HIS A 60 -4.90 -3.02 -0.37
CA HIS A 60 -6.18 -3.25 0.30
C HIS A 60 -7.29 -3.56 -0.71
N ILE A 61 -7.39 -2.75 -1.77
CA ILE A 61 -8.36 -2.93 -2.85
C ILE A 61 -8.15 -4.30 -3.49
N GLU A 62 -6.92 -4.64 -3.89
CA GLU A 62 -6.61 -5.94 -4.49
C GLU A 62 -7.00 -7.11 -3.58
N ASN A 63 -6.67 -7.03 -2.27
CA ASN A 63 -6.93 -8.12 -1.33
C ASN A 63 -8.38 -8.18 -0.80
N THR A 64 -9.16 -7.11 -0.89
CA THR A 64 -10.49 -7.00 -0.24
C THR A 64 -11.64 -6.81 -1.24
N HIS A 65 -11.37 -6.13 -2.35
CA HIS A 65 -12.36 -5.78 -3.38
C HIS A 65 -11.97 -6.26 -4.78
N GLY A 66 -10.73 -6.72 -4.97
CA GLY A 66 -10.26 -7.25 -6.25
C GLY A 66 -10.98 -8.54 -6.65
N PRO A 67 -10.88 -8.94 -7.93
CA PRO A 67 -11.48 -10.18 -8.42
C PRO A 67 -10.96 -11.43 -7.67
N PHE A 68 -9.80 -11.29 -7.01
CA PHE A 68 -9.14 -12.33 -6.24
C PHE A 68 -9.39 -12.25 -4.72
N ALA A 69 -10.13 -11.25 -4.23
CA ALA A 69 -10.16 -10.88 -2.82
C ALA A 69 -10.87 -11.86 -1.89
N LEU A 70 -11.86 -12.60 -2.38
CA LEU A 70 -12.76 -13.39 -1.55
C LEU A 70 -13.17 -14.65 -2.30
N TRP A 71 -12.73 -15.80 -1.78
CA TRP A 71 -12.79 -17.08 -2.46
C TRP A 71 -13.94 -17.96 -1.96
N VAL A 72 -13.77 -18.57 -0.79
CA VAL A 72 -14.74 -19.48 -0.15
C VAL A 72 -14.57 -19.37 1.36
N LYS A 73 -15.66 -19.52 2.10
CA LYS A 73 -15.68 -19.59 3.55
C LYS A 73 -15.29 -21.00 3.99
N MET A 74 -14.27 -21.09 4.83
CA MET A 74 -13.86 -22.34 5.46
C MET A 74 -14.94 -22.82 6.46
N PRO A 75 -14.92 -24.11 6.85
CA PRO A 75 -15.85 -24.66 7.85
C PRO A 75 -15.75 -24.00 9.23
N CYS A 76 -14.63 -23.32 9.52
CA CYS A 76 -14.41 -22.53 10.73
C CYS A 76 -14.86 -21.07 10.59
N GLU A 77 -15.61 -20.75 9.54
CA GLU A 77 -16.11 -19.42 9.20
C GLU A 77 -15.03 -18.43 8.70
N LYS A 78 -13.76 -18.84 8.66
CA LYS A 78 -12.67 -18.02 8.12
C LYS A 78 -12.79 -17.92 6.60
N LEU A 79 -12.66 -16.71 6.07
CA LEU A 79 -12.57 -16.49 4.62
C LEU A 79 -11.16 -16.84 4.12
N LEU A 80 -11.09 -17.66 3.07
CA LEU A 80 -9.84 -17.94 2.36
C LEU A 80 -9.39 -16.70 1.61
N LYS A 81 -8.13 -16.35 1.79
CA LYS A 81 -7.48 -15.24 1.08
C LYS A 81 -6.81 -15.77 -0.18
N PHE A 82 -6.59 -14.91 -1.16
CA PHE A 82 -5.80 -15.24 -2.35
C PHE A 82 -4.40 -15.81 -2.02
N ASN A 83 -3.77 -15.32 -0.95
CA ASN A 83 -2.42 -15.75 -0.58
C ASN A 83 -2.43 -17.18 0.03
N PRO A 84 -1.88 -18.19 -0.68
CA PRO A 84 -1.93 -19.59 -0.25
C PRO A 84 -1.15 -19.84 1.05
N HIS A 85 -0.10 -19.06 1.34
CA HIS A 85 0.68 -19.22 2.56
C HIS A 85 -0.12 -18.86 3.82
N ASN A 86 -1.02 -17.88 3.74
CA ASN A 86 -1.89 -17.49 4.85
C ASN A 86 -2.98 -18.53 5.14
N ASN A 87 -3.38 -19.29 4.11
CA ASN A 87 -4.37 -20.35 4.23
C ASN A 87 -3.73 -21.59 4.86
N ARG A 88 -2.53 -21.95 4.43
CA ARG A 88 -1.73 -23.06 4.99
C ARG A 88 -1.44 -22.92 6.48
N ARG A 89 -1.10 -21.72 6.97
CA ARG A 89 -0.90 -21.51 8.42
C ARG A 89 -2.16 -21.82 9.22
N HIS A 90 -3.33 -21.57 8.63
CA HIS A 90 -4.60 -21.82 9.30
C HIS A 90 -5.02 -23.29 9.24
N SER A 91 -4.85 -23.98 8.11
CA SER A 91 -5.13 -25.42 8.03
C SER A 91 -4.33 -26.21 9.08
N MET A 92 -3.08 -25.81 9.33
CA MET A 92 -2.19 -26.42 10.31
C MET A 92 -2.54 -26.11 11.78
N GLY A 93 -3.21 -24.97 12.04
CA GLY A 93 -3.45 -24.47 13.40
C GLY A 93 -4.92 -24.45 13.83
N CYS A 94 -5.86 -24.74 12.92
CA CYS A 94 -7.29 -24.75 13.23
C CYS A 94 -7.69 -26.04 13.95
N SER A 95 -8.56 -25.92 14.95
CA SER A 95 -9.15 -27.07 15.67
C SER A 95 -10.12 -27.86 14.80
N ASN A 96 -10.73 -27.23 13.78
CA ASN A 96 -11.62 -27.90 12.85
C ASN A 96 -10.81 -28.67 11.79
N ALA A 97 -10.81 -30.00 11.89
CA ALA A 97 -10.05 -30.88 11.00
C ALA A 97 -10.47 -30.76 9.52
N LEU A 98 -11.71 -30.35 9.24
CA LEU A 98 -12.18 -30.11 7.87
C LEU A 98 -11.47 -28.93 7.21
N CYS A 99 -10.87 -28.00 7.97
CA CYS A 99 -10.12 -26.89 7.38
C CYS A 99 -8.82 -27.34 6.69
N ARG A 100 -8.39 -28.60 6.86
CA ARG A 100 -7.19 -29.16 6.22
C ARG A 100 -7.37 -29.43 4.73
N SER A 101 -8.58 -29.75 4.28
CA SER A 101 -8.87 -29.98 2.85
C SER A 101 -8.90 -28.69 2.02
N TYR A 102 -8.94 -27.52 2.68
CA TYR A 102 -8.99 -26.21 2.05
C TYR A 102 -7.61 -25.55 1.86
N GLU A 103 -6.52 -26.28 2.14
CA GLU A 103 -5.15 -25.75 2.03
C GLU A 103 -4.87 -25.22 0.61
N GLY A 104 -5.49 -25.82 -0.42
CA GLY A 104 -4.97 -25.76 -1.78
C GLY A 104 -3.54 -26.31 -1.79
N LEU A 105 -2.98 -26.65 -2.94
CA LEU A 105 -1.62 -27.24 -2.97
C LEU A 105 -0.49 -26.22 -2.68
N GLY A 106 -0.77 -25.11 -2.00
CA GLY A 106 0.17 -24.02 -1.79
C GLY A 106 0.40 -23.15 -3.03
N GLU A 107 -0.37 -23.37 -4.10
CA GLU A 107 -0.26 -22.66 -5.37
C GLU A 107 -1.06 -21.36 -5.36
N THR A 108 -0.60 -20.37 -6.13
CA THR A 108 -1.38 -19.17 -6.43
C THR A 108 -2.67 -19.55 -7.14
N PHE A 109 -3.80 -19.24 -6.52
CA PHE A 109 -5.11 -19.60 -7.04
C PHE A 109 -5.47 -18.77 -8.27
N PHE A 110 -5.99 -19.43 -9.32
CA PHE A 110 -6.48 -18.72 -10.51
C PHE A 110 -8.00 -18.66 -10.46
N VAL A 111 -8.54 -17.45 -10.52
CA VAL A 111 -9.98 -17.19 -10.48
C VAL A 111 -10.38 -16.57 -11.82
N PRO A 112 -11.24 -17.24 -12.61
CA PRO A 112 -11.76 -16.68 -13.86
C PRO A 112 -12.58 -15.41 -13.62
N GLU A 113 -12.54 -14.50 -14.57
CA GLU A 113 -13.42 -13.33 -14.56
C GLU A 113 -14.89 -13.78 -14.65
N GLY A 114 -15.75 -13.26 -13.77
CA GLY A 114 -17.18 -13.58 -13.74
C GLY A 114 -17.56 -14.88 -13.04
N TYR A 115 -16.67 -15.52 -12.28
CA TYR A 115 -17.05 -16.73 -11.53
C TYR A 115 -18.10 -16.45 -10.45
N GLU A 116 -19.04 -17.39 -10.28
CA GLU A 116 -20.09 -17.29 -9.28
C GLU A 116 -19.62 -17.85 -7.93
N ARG A 117 -19.29 -16.95 -6.99
CA ARG A 117 -18.79 -17.32 -5.66
C ARG A 117 -19.70 -18.27 -4.91
N GLU A 118 -21.00 -18.02 -4.95
CA GLU A 118 -22.03 -18.81 -4.26
C GLU A 118 -22.09 -20.24 -4.79
N LEU A 119 -21.93 -20.40 -6.11
CA LEU A 119 -21.87 -21.71 -6.75
C LEU A 119 -20.60 -22.47 -6.39
N VAL A 120 -19.44 -21.80 -6.36
CA VAL A 120 -18.19 -22.43 -5.91
C VAL A 120 -18.25 -22.81 -4.44
N GLN A 121 -18.82 -21.97 -3.57
CA GLN A 121 -19.08 -22.31 -2.17
C GLN A 121 -19.97 -23.55 -2.06
N ALA A 122 -21.06 -23.62 -2.83
CA ALA A 122 -21.96 -24.77 -2.85
C ALA A 122 -21.27 -26.06 -3.33
N ILE A 123 -20.40 -26.00 -4.35
CA ILE A 123 -19.62 -27.15 -4.81
C ILE A 123 -18.69 -27.67 -3.71
N VAL A 124 -18.03 -26.76 -2.99
CA VAL A 124 -17.13 -27.12 -1.90
C VAL A 124 -17.91 -27.73 -0.73
N ASP A 125 -19.03 -27.13 -0.34
CA ASP A 125 -19.88 -27.60 0.76
C ASP A 125 -20.51 -28.97 0.45
N THR A 126 -20.94 -29.21 -0.79
CA THR A 126 -21.57 -30.46 -1.21
C THR A 126 -20.60 -31.63 -1.36
N LYS A 127 -19.34 -31.37 -1.75
CA LYS A 127 -18.35 -32.43 -1.98
C LYS A 127 -17.44 -32.71 -0.78
N GLY A 128 -17.52 -31.92 0.30
CA GLY A 128 -16.97 -32.18 1.64
C GLY A 128 -15.43 -32.26 1.76
N SER A 129 -14.72 -32.58 0.68
CA SER A 129 -13.28 -32.76 0.62
C SER A 129 -12.66 -32.23 -0.68
N MET A 130 -13.43 -31.51 -1.48
CA MET A 130 -12.94 -30.88 -2.71
C MET A 130 -12.19 -29.60 -2.35
N SER A 131 -10.97 -29.43 -2.89
CA SER A 131 -10.27 -28.17 -2.73
C SER A 131 -11.04 -27.08 -3.50
N PRO A 132 -11.07 -25.83 -3.04
CA PRO A 132 -11.84 -24.83 -3.77
C PRO A 132 -11.28 -24.48 -5.16
N GLN A 133 -10.01 -24.85 -5.45
CA GLN A 133 -9.44 -24.72 -6.80
C GLN A 133 -10.02 -25.78 -7.74
N ASP A 134 -10.22 -27.01 -7.24
CA ASP A 134 -10.90 -28.06 -8.00
C ASP A 134 -12.38 -27.71 -8.22
N ALA A 135 -13.01 -27.01 -7.27
CA ALA A 135 -14.37 -26.51 -7.43
C ALA A 135 -14.47 -25.43 -8.54
N ILE A 136 -13.50 -24.53 -8.62
CA ILE A 136 -13.39 -23.57 -9.74
C ILE A 136 -13.18 -24.30 -11.06
N TRP A 137 -12.25 -25.27 -11.12
CA TRP A 137 -12.04 -26.01 -12.37
C TRP A 137 -13.31 -26.71 -12.82
N ASN A 138 -14.05 -27.34 -11.90
CA ASN A 138 -15.36 -27.91 -12.21
C ASN A 138 -16.35 -26.85 -12.74
N TRP A 139 -16.40 -25.66 -12.13
CA TRP A 139 -17.23 -24.56 -12.63
C TRP A 139 -16.82 -24.12 -14.04
N VAL A 140 -15.51 -23.94 -14.28
CA VAL A 140 -14.95 -23.55 -15.59
C VAL A 140 -15.30 -24.58 -16.66
N PHE A 141 -15.10 -25.88 -16.38
CA PHE A 141 -15.45 -26.94 -17.32
C PHE A 141 -16.95 -26.95 -17.63
N VAL A 142 -17.80 -26.85 -16.62
CA VAL A 142 -19.27 -26.82 -16.81
C VAL A 142 -19.70 -25.59 -17.62
N ASN A 143 -19.16 -24.40 -17.34
CA ASN A 143 -19.53 -23.18 -18.06
C ASN A 143 -18.93 -23.07 -19.46
N LEU A 144 -17.74 -23.63 -19.70
CA LEU A 144 -17.20 -23.75 -21.06
C LEU A 144 -18.06 -24.68 -21.91
N ASP A 145 -18.47 -25.84 -21.38
CA ASP A 145 -19.33 -26.77 -22.10
C ASP A 145 -20.66 -26.12 -22.51
N ILE A 146 -21.24 -25.27 -21.66
CA ILE A 146 -22.47 -24.51 -21.98
C ILE A 146 -22.21 -23.48 -23.11
N GLN A 147 -21.10 -22.75 -23.08
CA GLN A 147 -20.77 -21.77 -24.13
C GLN A 147 -20.47 -22.39 -25.50
N PHE A 148 -20.01 -23.64 -25.55
CA PHE A 148 -19.80 -24.38 -26.80
C PHE A 148 -21.07 -25.07 -27.32
N LEU A 149 -22.10 -25.25 -26.49
CA LEU A 149 -23.40 -25.80 -26.89
C LEU A 149 -24.36 -24.73 -27.44
N ASP A 150 -24.11 -23.45 -27.15
CA ASP A 150 -24.90 -22.30 -27.62
C ASP A 150 -24.35 -21.64 -28.91
N ASN A 151 -23.32 -22.23 -29.55
CA ASN A 151 -22.80 -21.85 -30.88
C ASN A 151 -23.14 -22.91 -31.95
#